data_AF-A0AAU4ANY8-F1
#
_entry.id   AF-A0AAU4ANY8-F1
#
_cell.length_a   1.000
_cell.length_b   1.000
_cell.length_c   1.000
_cell.angle_alpha   90.00
_cell.angle_beta   90.00
_cell.angle_gamma   90.00
#
_symmetry.space_group_name_H-M   'P 1'
#
loop_
_entity.id
_entity.type
_entity.pdbx_description
1 polymer ?
#
loop_
_entity_poly.entity_id
_entity_poly.type
_entity_poly.pdbx_seq_one_letter_code
_entity_poly.pdbx_strand_id
1 'polypeptide(L)'
;MRQFLETELDTIVPQWSTTHADIPWSNLVGPDLCILDWERWGLAPTGYDEACLYISSLAVPEIAEQVHETFKEALDSHAGRFSQLVVASEFLQGMQRGNNLQLETPLRRQVDSLLEQARRQ
;
A
#
# COMPACT_ATOMS: atom_id res chain seq x y z
N MET A 1 -4.17 9.64 9.18
CA MET A 1 -3.38 10.16 8.04
C MET A 1 -2.60 11.44 8.35
N ARG A 2 -3.20 12.49 8.95
CA ARG A 2 -2.51 13.79 9.17
C ARG A 2 -1.17 13.73 9.94
N GLN A 3 -1.03 12.81 10.89
CA GLN A 3 0.21 12.65 11.67
C GLN A 3 1.41 12.19 10.82
N PHE A 4 1.18 11.53 9.69
CA PHE A 4 2.23 10.86 8.92
C PHE A 4 2.43 11.42 7.51
N LEU A 5 1.38 11.97 6.91
CA LEU A 5 1.39 12.45 5.53
C LEU A 5 1.58 13.97 5.42
N GLU A 6 1.74 14.67 6.55
CA GLU A 6 2.04 16.11 6.65
C GLU A 6 1.09 17.04 5.86
N THR A 7 -0.07 16.53 5.45
CA THR A 7 -1.04 17.24 4.61
C THR A 7 -2.46 16.81 4.99
N GLU A 8 -3.42 17.73 4.80
CA GLU A 8 -4.84 17.47 5.03
C GLU A 8 -5.43 16.91 3.74
N LEU A 9 -5.74 15.61 3.75
CA LEU A 9 -6.39 14.90 2.66
C LEU A 9 -7.83 14.59 3.04
N ASP A 10 -8.71 14.52 2.04
CA ASP A 10 -10.00 13.90 2.22
C ASP A 10 -9.81 12.44 2.65
N THR A 11 -10.41 12.08 3.77
CA THR A 11 -10.35 10.74 4.35
C THR A 11 -11.58 9.89 4.00
N ILE A 12 -12.48 10.40 3.17
CA ILE A 12 -13.61 9.63 2.65
C ILE A 12 -13.08 8.54 1.72
N VAL A 13 -13.35 7.29 2.08
CA VAL A 13 -12.96 6.12 1.27
C VAL A 13 -13.72 6.14 -0.05
N PRO A 14 -13.02 6.18 -1.22
CA PRO A 14 -13.69 6.29 -2.52
C PRO A 14 -14.54 5.06 -2.88
N GLN A 15 -14.04 3.87 -2.53
CA GLN A 15 -14.69 2.59 -2.79
C GLN A 15 -14.17 1.54 -1.80
N TRP A 16 -15.07 0.67 -1.34
CA TRP A 16 -14.75 -0.47 -0.49
C TRP A 16 -14.77 -1.77 -1.31
N SER A 17 -13.86 -2.69 -0.99
CA SER A 17 -13.87 -4.06 -1.50
C SER A 17 -13.43 -5.06 -0.43
N THR A 18 -13.75 -6.34 -0.66
CA THR A 18 -13.20 -7.43 0.15
C THR A 18 -11.70 -7.56 -0.10
N THR A 19 -10.94 -7.78 0.96
CA THR A 19 -9.49 -7.85 0.96
C THR A 19 -9.00 -8.92 1.93
N HIS A 20 -7.79 -9.43 1.71
CA HIS A 20 -7.04 -10.19 2.70
C HIS A 20 -6.56 -9.30 3.85
N ALA A 21 -6.26 -8.03 3.57
CA ALA A 21 -5.82 -6.99 4.50
C ALA A 21 -4.44 -7.20 5.13
N ASP A 22 -3.67 -8.17 4.63
CA ASP A 22 -2.32 -8.47 5.11
C ASP A 22 -1.54 -9.34 4.11
N ILE A 23 -1.25 -8.81 2.91
CA ILE A 23 -0.48 -9.53 1.88
C ILE A 23 0.95 -8.97 1.78
N PRO A 24 1.86 -9.32 2.70
CA PRO A 24 3.29 -9.29 2.43
C PRO A 24 3.72 -10.54 1.64
N TRP A 25 4.92 -10.50 1.05
CA TRP A 25 5.52 -11.66 0.37
C TRP A 25 5.60 -12.93 1.22
N SER A 26 5.69 -12.81 2.56
CA SER A 26 5.74 -13.96 3.46
C SER A 26 4.43 -14.76 3.53
N ASN A 27 3.31 -14.16 3.12
CA ASN A 27 2.00 -14.80 3.10
C ASN A 27 1.65 -15.40 1.73
N LEU A 28 2.59 -15.36 0.77
CA LEU A 28 2.45 -15.93 -0.57
C LEU A 28 3.33 -17.18 -0.71
N VAL A 29 2.74 -18.27 -1.19
CA VAL A 29 3.43 -19.55 -1.43
C VAL A 29 3.27 -19.96 -2.90
N GLY A 30 4.30 -20.62 -3.45
CA GLY A 30 4.30 -21.24 -4.78
C GLY A 30 4.76 -22.70 -4.76
N PRO A 31 4.82 -23.42 -5.90
CA PRO A 31 4.65 -22.91 -7.27
C PRO A 31 3.20 -22.62 -7.67
N ASP A 32 2.21 -23.29 -7.05
CA ASP A 32 0.81 -22.91 -7.15
C ASP A 32 0.52 -21.81 -6.12
N LEU A 33 -0.08 -20.70 -6.56
CA LEU A 33 -0.35 -19.57 -5.68
C LEU A 33 -1.28 -19.99 -4.53
N CYS A 34 -0.76 -19.92 -3.31
CA CYS A 34 -1.54 -20.05 -2.08
C CYS A 34 -1.30 -18.83 -1.20
N ILE A 35 -2.39 -18.27 -0.66
CA ILE A 35 -2.38 -17.13 0.26
C ILE A 35 -2.66 -17.64 1.66
N LEU A 36 -1.74 -17.36 2.58
CA LEU A 36 -1.81 -17.73 3.99
C LEU A 36 -2.31 -16.56 4.85
N ASP A 37 -2.69 -16.88 6.10
CA ASP A 37 -2.94 -15.90 7.16
C ASP A 37 -4.17 -14.98 6.96
N TRP A 38 -5.31 -15.63 6.71
CA TRP A 38 -6.62 -14.98 6.53
C TRP A 38 -7.23 -14.42 7.81
N GLU A 39 -6.47 -14.09 8.86
CA GLU A 39 -7.08 -13.64 10.13
C GLU A 39 -7.61 -12.19 10.06
N ARG A 40 -7.10 -11.39 9.12
CA ARG A 40 -7.43 -9.97 8.96
C ARG A 40 -8.44 -9.66 7.84
N TRP A 41 -8.85 -10.67 7.09
CA TRP A 41 -9.73 -10.50 5.94
C TRP A 41 -10.98 -9.69 6.28
N GLY A 42 -11.43 -8.86 5.34
CA GLY A 42 -12.55 -7.96 5.59
C GLY A 42 -12.77 -6.94 4.49
N LEU A 43 -13.42 -5.82 4.83
CA LEU A 43 -13.58 -4.68 3.94
C LEU A 43 -12.44 -3.68 4.15
N ALA A 44 -11.81 -3.26 3.06
CA ALA A 44 -10.85 -2.17 3.03
C ALA A 44 -11.05 -1.32 1.76
N PRO A 45 -10.38 -0.17 1.64
CA PRO A 45 -10.37 0.59 0.40
C PRO A 45 -9.95 -0.27 -0.81
N THR A 46 -10.58 -0.08 -1.96
CA THR A 46 -10.25 -0.85 -3.17
C THR A 46 -8.81 -0.64 -3.60
N GLY A 47 -8.08 -1.72 -3.84
CA GLY A 47 -6.64 -1.71 -4.12
C GLY A 47 -5.74 -1.88 -2.89
N TYR A 48 -6.30 -2.22 -1.71
CA TYR A 48 -5.54 -2.35 -0.46
C TYR A 48 -4.50 -3.48 -0.49
N ASP A 49 -4.86 -4.68 -0.98
CA ASP A 49 -3.93 -5.81 -1.04
C ASP A 49 -2.79 -5.54 -2.02
N GLU A 50 -3.11 -4.97 -3.19
CA GLU A 50 -2.14 -4.54 -4.19
C GLU A 50 -1.20 -3.46 -3.63
N ALA A 51 -1.76 -2.51 -2.87
CA ALA A 51 -0.98 -1.48 -2.19
C ALA A 51 -0.04 -2.06 -1.11
N CYS A 52 -0.50 -3.03 -0.32
CA CYS A 52 0.32 -3.75 0.66
C CYS A 52 1.49 -4.47 0.01
N LEU A 53 1.23 -5.23 -1.06
CA LEU A 53 2.27 -5.96 -1.78
C LEU A 53 3.25 -4.99 -2.45
N TYR A 54 2.76 -3.90 -3.04
CA TYR A 54 3.61 -2.88 -3.66
C TYR A 54 4.49 -2.16 -2.64
N ILE A 55 3.92 -1.66 -1.54
CA ILE A 55 4.67 -0.93 -0.50
C ILE A 55 5.71 -1.82 0.17
N SER A 56 5.39 -3.08 0.45
CA SER A 56 6.37 -4.03 1.00
C SER A 56 7.51 -4.37 0.03
N SER A 57 7.32 -4.11 -1.28
CA SER A 57 8.32 -4.33 -2.33
C SER A 57 9.26 -3.14 -2.55
N LEU A 58 8.96 -1.95 -2.02
CA LEU A 58 9.69 -0.70 -2.32
C LEU A 58 11.19 -0.72 -1.97
N ALA A 59 11.65 -1.63 -1.11
CA ALA A 59 13.08 -1.81 -0.83
C ALA A 59 13.86 -2.44 -2.00
N VAL A 60 13.18 -3.11 -2.94
CA VAL A 60 13.75 -3.75 -4.11
C VAL A 60 13.08 -3.17 -5.36
N PRO A 61 13.64 -2.12 -5.97
CA PRO A 61 12.99 -1.36 -7.03
C PRO A 61 12.50 -2.22 -8.20
N GLU A 62 13.27 -3.23 -8.59
CA GLU A 62 12.93 -4.14 -9.68
C GLU A 62 11.66 -4.95 -9.38
N ILE A 63 11.47 -5.35 -8.12
CA ILE A 63 10.27 -6.07 -7.68
C ILE A 63 9.09 -5.11 -7.54
N ALA A 64 9.31 -3.92 -6.98
CA ALA A 64 8.27 -2.89 -6.89
C ALA A 64 7.71 -2.52 -8.26
N GLU A 65 8.58 -2.36 -9.27
CA GLU A 65 8.16 -2.11 -10.66
C GLU A 65 7.33 -3.27 -11.23
N GLN A 66 7.74 -4.52 -11.01
CA GLN A 66 6.97 -5.68 -11.46
C GLN A 66 5.59 -5.76 -10.81
N VAL A 67 5.50 -5.53 -9.49
CA VAL A 67 4.22 -5.49 -8.77
C VAL A 67 3.36 -4.35 -9.29
N HIS A 68 3.95 -3.16 -9.49
CA HIS A 68 3.23 -2.00 -10.02
C HIS A 68 2.63 -2.30 -11.40
N GLU A 69 3.42 -2.83 -12.33
CA GLU A 69 2.94 -3.15 -13.68
C GLU A 69 1.91 -4.27 -13.68
N THR A 70 2.06 -5.27 -12.81
CA THR A 70 1.09 -6.36 -12.67
C THR A 70 -0.27 -5.84 -12.18
N PHE A 71 -0.26 -4.91 -11.23
CA PHE A 71 -1.48 -4.36 -10.61
C PHE A 71 -1.78 -2.91 -11.03
N LYS A 72 -1.30 -2.53 -12.22
CA LYS A 72 -1.31 -1.14 -12.69
C LYS A 72 -2.70 -0.51 -12.64
N GLU A 73 -3.70 -1.22 -13.15
CA GLU A 73 -5.09 -0.74 -13.18
C GLU A 73 -5.64 -0.47 -11.77
N ALA A 74 -5.32 -1.33 -10.80
CA ALA A 74 -5.72 -1.14 -9.42
C ALA A 74 -4.97 0.03 -8.79
N LEU A 75 -3.63 0.01 -8.84
CA LEU A 75 -2.75 0.97 -8.17
C LEU A 75 -2.86 2.41 -8.72
N ASP A 76 -3.03 2.57 -10.03
CA ASP A 76 -3.14 3.89 -10.68
C ASP A 76 -4.55 4.48 -10.58
N SER A 77 -5.56 3.71 -10.17
CA SER A 77 -6.92 4.21 -9.97
C SER A 77 -7.01 5.20 -8.79
N HIS A 78 -8.06 6.02 -8.76
CA HIS A 78 -8.30 6.93 -7.63
C HIS A 78 -8.40 6.17 -6.30
N ALA A 79 -9.12 5.05 -6.27
CA ALA A 79 -9.25 4.21 -5.08
C ALA A 79 -7.91 3.55 -4.71
N GLY A 80 -7.13 3.08 -5.68
CA GLY A 80 -5.82 2.46 -5.42
C GLY A 80 -4.78 3.44 -4.87
N ARG A 81 -4.73 4.68 -5.39
CA ARG A 81 -3.86 5.73 -4.83
C ARG A 81 -4.26 6.08 -3.40
N PHE A 82 -5.56 6.13 -3.11
CA PHE A 82 -6.05 6.28 -1.74
C PHE A 82 -5.60 5.11 -0.86
N SER A 83 -5.76 3.87 -1.33
CA SER A 83 -5.30 2.65 -0.64
C SER A 83 -3.80 2.67 -0.35
N GLN A 84 -2.97 3.11 -1.31
CA GLN A 84 -1.54 3.28 -1.08
C GLN A 84 -1.24 4.26 0.06
N LEU A 85 -1.97 5.37 0.16
CA LEU A 85 -1.79 6.33 1.26
C LEU A 85 -2.24 5.77 2.62
N VAL A 86 -3.29 4.94 2.64
CA VAL A 86 -3.74 4.22 3.84
C VAL A 86 -2.66 3.25 4.31
N VAL A 87 -2.21 2.34 3.43
CA VAL A 87 -1.16 1.35 3.73
C VAL A 87 0.14 2.04 4.11
N ALA A 88 0.54 3.11 3.41
CA ALA A 88 1.73 3.88 3.75
C ALA A 88 1.65 4.48 5.16
N SER A 89 0.47 4.96 5.57
CA SER A 89 0.25 5.46 6.93
C SER A 89 0.40 4.35 7.98
N GLU A 90 0.02 3.11 7.67
CA GLU A 90 0.21 1.96 8.56
C GLU A 90 1.68 1.53 8.66
N PHE A 91 2.40 1.48 7.56
CA PHE A 91 3.84 1.20 7.56
C PHE A 91 4.62 2.26 8.34
N LEU A 92 4.30 3.55 8.15
CA LEU A 92 4.93 4.64 8.91
C LEU A 92 4.62 4.54 10.41
N GLN A 93 3.41 4.13 10.80
CA GLN A 93 3.09 3.82 12.20
C GLN A 93 3.90 2.63 12.73
N GLY A 94 4.10 1.59 11.92
CA GLY A 94 4.95 0.45 12.25
C GLY A 94 6.42 0.85 12.46
N MET A 95 6.93 1.76 11.65
CA MET A 95 8.31 2.28 11.75
C MET A 95 8.57 3.01 13.06
N GLN A 96 7.58 3.71 13.62
CA GLN A 96 7.70 4.29 14.98
C GLN A 96 7.96 3.25 16.07
N ARG A 97 7.65 1.98 15.80
CA ARG A 97 7.88 0.83 16.69
C ARG A 97 9.14 0.02 16.32
N GLY A 98 9.92 0.49 15.33
CA GLY A 98 11.15 -0.16 14.88
C GLY A 98 10.96 -1.17 13.74
N ASN A 99 9.78 -1.27 13.13
CA ASN A 99 9.52 -2.23 12.05
C ASN A 99 9.89 -1.64 10.68
N ASN A 100 10.39 -2.48 9.78
CA ASN A 100 10.56 -2.17 8.36
C ASN A 100 11.33 -0.87 8.05
N LEU A 101 12.31 -0.49 8.87
CA LEU A 101 13.04 0.77 8.74
C LEU A 101 13.74 0.93 7.38
N GLN A 102 14.09 -0.18 6.71
CA GLN A 102 14.64 -0.17 5.35
C GLN A 102 13.69 0.42 4.30
N LEU A 103 12.39 0.47 4.57
CA LEU A 103 11.38 1.02 3.66
C LEU A 103 11.15 2.52 3.85
N GLU A 104 11.71 3.17 4.88
CA GLU A 104 11.32 4.56 5.22
C GLU A 104 11.56 5.53 4.05
N THR A 105 12.78 5.58 3.52
CA THR A 105 13.13 6.48 2.41
C THR A 105 12.30 6.23 1.15
N PRO A 106 12.21 5.00 0.61
CA PRO A 106 11.40 4.78 -0.60
C PRO A 106 9.90 4.95 -0.35
N LEU A 107 9.38 4.64 0.85
CA LEU A 107 7.99 4.88 1.21
C LEU A 107 7.65 6.37 1.24
N ARG A 108 8.50 7.21 1.83
CA ARG A 108 8.31 8.67 1.84
C ARG A 108 8.28 9.25 0.43
N ARG A 109 9.21 8.81 -0.44
CA ARG A 109 9.21 9.21 -1.85
C ARG A 109 7.90 8.84 -2.56
N GLN A 110 7.36 7.64 -2.29
CA GLN A 110 6.08 7.22 -2.86
C GLN A 110 4.93 8.07 -2.34
N VAL A 111 4.90 8.36 -1.04
CA VAL A 111 3.90 9.26 -0.44
C VAL A 111 3.95 10.63 -1.11
N ASP A 112 5.14 11.23 -1.27
CA ASP A 112 5.29 12.55 -1.90
C ASP A 112 4.71 12.54 -3.34
N SER A 113 5.03 11.51 -4.12
CA SER A 113 4.48 11.33 -5.48
C SER A 113 2.95 11.24 -5.49
N LEU A 114 2.35 10.48 -4.57
CA LEU A 114 0.90 10.34 -4.45
C LEU A 114 0.22 11.66 -4.03
N LEU A 115 0.84 12.40 -3.11
CA LEU A 115 0.33 13.71 -2.68
C LEU A 115 0.41 14.75 -3.80
N GLU A 116 1.47 14.75 -4.60
CA GLU A 116 1.57 15.60 -5.79
C GLU A 116 0.48 15.26 -6.83
N GLN A 117 0.18 13.98 -7.02
CA GLN A 117 -0.88 13.55 -7.93
C GLN A 117 -2.26 13.98 -7.43
N ALA A 118 -2.54 13.86 -6.13
CA ALA A 118 -3.80 14.28 -5.53
C ALA A 118 -4.03 15.79 -5.65
N ARG A 119 -2.96 16.61 -5.60
CA ARG A 119 -3.05 18.07 -5.77
C ARG A 119 -3.33 18.52 -7.21
N ARG A 120 -3.10 17.65 -8.20
CA ARG A 120 -3.29 17.95 -9.63
C ARG A 120 -4.70 17.63 -10.13
N GLN A 121 -5.54 17.00 -9.30
CA GLN A 121 -6.93 16.65 -9.58
C GLN A 121 -7.88 17.69 -8.99
#